data_AF-A0A0S7YGK6-F1
#
_entry.id   AF-A0A0S7YGK6-F1
#
_cell.length_a   1.000
_cell.length_b   1.000
_cell.length_c   1.000
_cell.angle_alpha   90.00
_cell.angle_beta   90.00
_cell.angle_gamma   90.00
#
_symmetry.space_group_name_H-M   'P 1'
#
loop_
_entity.id
_entity.type
_entity.pdbx_description
1 polymer ?
#
loop_
_entity_poly.entity_id
_entity_poly.type
_entity_poly.pdbx_seq_one_letter_code
_entity_poly.pdbx_strand_id
1 'polypeptide(L)'
;MTAIFLLFSILGHHIVKKSSEESKREEEAKRLAQEWQELAQAKDQFLLSLQHHLRTPLTPLKMYLERILDGIYGREENPVIREKLVEMKRLTDTLYSLIESLLDIQELRAGKKILNLEDCQIEGLIKSVIEELKPQAEQKRSISNV
;
A
#
# COMPACT_ATOMS: atom_id res chain seq x y z
N MET A 1 64.92 16.26 -24.34
CA MET A 1 63.96 15.42 -25.10
C MET A 1 63.44 14.24 -24.28
N THR A 2 64.28 13.45 -23.63
CA THR A 2 63.86 12.27 -22.82
C THR A 2 62.98 12.63 -21.61
N ALA A 3 63.31 13.68 -20.87
CA ALA A 3 62.51 14.13 -19.72
C ALA A 3 61.07 14.55 -20.08
N ILE A 4 60.91 15.18 -21.26
CA ILE A 4 59.59 15.58 -21.79
C ILE A 4 58.77 14.34 -22.16
N PHE A 5 59.40 13.36 -22.81
CA PHE A 5 58.75 12.08 -23.13
C PHE A 5 58.30 11.31 -21.89
N LEU A 6 59.10 11.28 -20.83
CA LEU A 6 58.72 10.67 -19.56
C LEU A 6 57.53 11.38 -18.92
N LEU A 7 57.53 12.72 -18.93
CA LEU A 7 56.39 13.53 -18.45
C LEU A 7 55.10 13.21 -19.21
N PHE A 8 55.15 13.16 -20.55
CA PHE A 8 53.99 12.80 -21.36
C PHE A 8 53.52 11.36 -21.11
N SER A 9 54.44 10.42 -20.93
CA SER A 9 54.12 9.03 -20.64
C SER A 9 53.42 8.88 -19.28
N ILE A 10 53.93 9.57 -18.24
CA ILE A 10 53.33 9.59 -16.91
C ILE A 10 51.95 10.25 -16.95
N LEU A 11 51.83 11.41 -17.61
CA LEU A 11 50.57 12.14 -17.73
C LEU A 11 49.52 11.33 -18.49
N GLY A 12 49.91 10.72 -19.61
CA GLY A 12 49.05 9.83 -20.39
C GLY A 12 48.58 8.62 -19.58
N HIS A 13 49.49 7.98 -18.83
CA HIS A 13 49.12 6.88 -17.94
C HIS A 13 48.15 7.33 -16.83
N HIS A 14 48.37 8.52 -16.26
CA HIS A 14 47.50 9.07 -15.22
C HIS A 14 46.10 9.42 -15.73
N ILE A 15 46.00 9.99 -16.94
CA ILE A 15 44.73 10.30 -17.60
C ILE A 15 43.94 9.02 -17.91
N VAL A 16 44.59 8.01 -18.50
CA VAL A 16 43.96 6.71 -18.80
C VAL A 16 43.51 6.00 -17.53
N LYS A 17 44.33 6.01 -16.48
CA LYS A 17 43.99 5.38 -15.20
C LYS A 17 42.80 6.07 -14.54
N LYS A 18 42.78 7.41 -14.50
CA LYS A 18 41.67 8.18 -13.92
C LYS A 18 40.37 7.99 -14.70
N SER A 19 40.43 8.02 -16.03
CA SER A 19 39.27 7.75 -16.90
C SER A 19 38.73 6.33 -16.73
N SER A 20 39.62 5.33 -16.56
CA SER A 20 39.22 3.94 -16.26
C SER A 20 38.57 3.80 -14.89
N GLU A 21 39.06 4.50 -13.87
CA GLU A 21 38.47 4.51 -12.52
C GLU A 21 37.08 5.16 -12.52
N GLU A 22 36.89 6.27 -13.25
CA GLU A 22 35.60 6.94 -13.41
C GLU A 22 34.58 6.03 -14.12
N SER A 23 34.98 5.39 -15.22
CA SER A 23 34.12 4.43 -15.94
C SER A 23 33.72 3.24 -15.06
N LYS A 24 34.64 2.68 -14.26
CA LYS A 24 34.33 1.60 -13.32
C LYS A 24 33.33 2.01 -12.24
N ARG A 25 33.48 3.24 -11.70
CA ARG A 25 32.53 3.78 -10.71
C ARG A 25 31.15 4.02 -11.31
N GLU A 26 31.09 4.49 -12.55
CA GLU A 26 29.83 4.68 -13.26
C GLU A 26 29.14 3.33 -13.55
N GLU A 27 29.91 2.34 -13.99
CA GLU A 27 29.42 0.96 -14.21
C GLU A 27 28.88 0.36 -12.90
N GLU A 28 29.62 0.50 -11.81
CA GLU A 28 29.23 0.01 -10.49
C GLU A 28 27.98 0.75 -9.96
N ALA A 29 27.91 2.07 -10.13
CA ALA A 29 26.73 2.85 -9.78
C ALA A 29 25.50 2.42 -10.58
N LYS A 30 25.64 2.17 -11.90
CA LYS A 30 24.56 1.64 -12.75
C LYS A 30 24.12 0.25 -12.29
N ARG A 31 25.07 -0.65 -12.00
CA ARG A 31 24.77 -1.98 -11.50
C ARG A 31 23.99 -1.92 -10.18
N LEU A 32 24.47 -1.14 -9.21
CA LEU A 32 23.79 -0.96 -7.93
C LEU A 32 22.40 -0.33 -8.10
N ALA A 33 22.25 0.63 -9.03
CA ALA A 33 20.95 1.21 -9.33
C ALA A 33 19.97 0.19 -9.94
N GLN A 34 20.44 -0.67 -10.84
CA GLN A 34 19.65 -1.77 -11.41
C GLN A 34 19.23 -2.79 -10.34
N GLU A 35 20.18 -3.25 -9.53
CA GLU A 35 19.91 -4.18 -8.41
C GLU A 35 18.88 -3.57 -7.42
N TRP A 36 19.00 -2.28 -7.11
CA TRP A 36 18.03 -1.56 -6.28
C TRP A 36 16.65 -1.51 -6.92
N GLN A 37 16.58 -1.26 -8.23
CA GLN A 37 15.32 -1.20 -8.95
C GLN A 37 14.63 -2.56 -9.00
N GLU A 38 15.37 -3.64 -9.26
CA GLU A 38 14.86 -5.01 -9.24
C GLU A 38 14.36 -5.40 -7.85
N LEU A 39 15.12 -5.10 -6.81
CA LEU A 39 14.71 -5.33 -5.42
C LEU A 39 13.44 -4.55 -5.06
N ALA A 40 13.35 -3.29 -5.48
CA ALA A 40 12.17 -2.47 -5.26
C ALA A 40 10.94 -3.08 -5.94
N GLN A 41 11.06 -3.50 -7.20
CA GLN A 41 9.98 -4.15 -7.93
C GLN A 41 9.55 -5.48 -7.30
N ALA A 42 10.50 -6.31 -6.87
CA ALA A 42 10.22 -7.56 -6.18
C ALA A 42 9.49 -7.34 -4.86
N LYS A 43 9.89 -6.31 -4.10
CA LYS A 43 9.21 -5.91 -2.86
C LYS A 43 7.76 -5.50 -3.12
N ASP A 44 7.54 -4.70 -4.16
CA ASP A 44 6.20 -4.22 -4.50
C ASP A 44 5.29 -5.38 -4.94
N GLN A 45 5.79 -6.30 -5.76
CA GLN A 45 5.06 -7.51 -6.15
C GLN A 45 4.73 -8.43 -4.96
N PHE A 46 5.68 -8.59 -4.04
CA PHE A 46 5.47 -9.37 -2.82
C PHE A 46 4.33 -8.77 -1.97
N LEU A 47 4.33 -7.45 -1.76
CA LEU A 47 3.29 -6.77 -0.99
C LEU A 47 1.91 -6.87 -1.66
N LEU A 48 1.84 -6.69 -2.99
CA LEU A 48 0.59 -6.86 -3.75
C LEU A 48 0.02 -8.28 -3.63
N SER A 49 0.88 -9.29 -3.76
CA SER A 49 0.48 -10.70 -3.65
C SER A 49 -0.02 -11.05 -2.24
N LEU A 50 0.71 -10.61 -1.21
CA LEU A 50 0.31 -10.79 0.19
C LEU A 50 -1.08 -10.24 0.45
N GLN A 51 -1.37 -9.03 -0.02
CA GLN A 51 -2.68 -8.43 0.16
C GLN A 51 -3.79 -9.25 -0.50
N HIS A 52 -3.60 -9.70 -1.75
CA HIS A 52 -4.59 -10.52 -2.41
C HIS A 52 -4.87 -11.80 -1.60
N HIS A 53 -3.81 -12.45 -1.12
CA HIS A 53 -3.92 -13.63 -0.27
C HIS A 53 -4.56 -13.35 1.09
N LEU A 54 -4.46 -12.14 1.64
CA LEU A 54 -5.12 -11.75 2.90
C LEU A 54 -6.58 -11.30 2.70
N ARG A 55 -6.91 -10.64 1.58
CA ARG A 55 -8.29 -10.29 1.22
C ARG A 55 -9.17 -11.53 1.09
N THR A 56 -8.65 -12.57 0.45
CA THR A 56 -9.39 -13.83 0.18
C THR A 56 -9.99 -14.47 1.43
N PRO A 57 -9.26 -14.66 2.56
CA PRO A 57 -9.82 -15.18 3.80
C PRO A 57 -10.56 -14.12 4.64
N LEU A 58 -10.19 -12.84 4.56
CA LEU A 58 -10.85 -11.80 5.37
C LEU A 58 -12.22 -11.39 4.85
N THR A 59 -12.42 -11.39 3.53
CA THR A 59 -13.71 -11.06 2.91
C THR A 59 -14.84 -11.98 3.39
N PRO A 60 -14.72 -13.32 3.34
CA PRO A 60 -15.77 -14.20 3.86
C PRO A 60 -15.88 -14.11 5.39
N LEU A 61 -14.78 -13.90 6.13
CA LEU A 61 -14.85 -13.70 7.58
C LEU A 61 -15.72 -12.50 7.96
N LYS A 62 -15.49 -11.35 7.30
CA LYS A 62 -16.31 -10.14 7.47
C LYS A 62 -17.77 -10.42 7.12
N MET A 63 -18.01 -11.07 5.98
CA MET A 63 -19.37 -11.43 5.54
C MET A 63 -20.07 -12.34 6.56
N TYR A 64 -19.39 -13.33 7.12
CA TYR A 64 -20.01 -14.20 8.14
C TYR A 64 -20.36 -13.43 9.41
N LEU A 65 -19.47 -12.55 9.88
CA LEU A 65 -19.75 -11.71 11.05
C LEU A 65 -20.94 -10.78 10.80
N GLU A 66 -21.05 -10.18 9.62
CA GLU A 66 -22.20 -9.38 9.19
C GLU A 66 -23.49 -10.20 9.20
N ARG A 67 -23.49 -11.36 8.54
CA ARG A 67 -24.67 -12.23 8.44
C ARG A 67 -25.12 -12.79 9.79
N ILE A 68 -24.19 -13.07 10.70
CA ILE A 68 -24.51 -13.47 12.08
C ILE A 68 -25.19 -12.32 12.82
N LEU A 69 -24.63 -11.11 12.73
CA LEU A 69 -25.18 -9.92 13.40
C LEU A 69 -26.53 -9.47 12.82
N ASP A 70 -26.75 -9.69 11.53
CA ASP A 70 -28.03 -9.45 10.83
C ASP A 70 -29.07 -10.53 11.15
N GLY A 71 -28.68 -11.61 11.84
CA GLY A 71 -29.55 -12.70 12.24
C GLY A 71 -29.93 -13.65 11.10
N ILE A 72 -29.19 -13.65 9.98
CA ILE A 72 -29.44 -14.54 8.83
C ILE A 72 -29.26 -16.02 9.22
N TYR A 73 -28.39 -16.31 10.19
CA TYR A 73 -28.17 -17.65 10.72
C TYR A 73 -28.97 -17.95 12.01
N GLY A 74 -29.95 -17.10 12.34
CA GLY A 74 -30.62 -17.06 13.63
C GLY A 74 -30.12 -15.90 14.48
N ARG A 75 -31.00 -15.36 15.32
CA ARG A 75 -30.64 -14.25 16.22
C ARG A 75 -29.88 -14.80 17.42
N GLU A 76 -28.71 -14.22 17.68
CA GLU A 76 -28.00 -14.45 18.94
C GLU A 76 -28.72 -13.70 20.07
N GLU A 77 -29.30 -14.46 21.00
CA GLU A 77 -30.08 -13.92 22.12
C GLU A 77 -29.20 -13.54 23.32
N ASN A 78 -27.98 -14.10 23.41
CA ASN A 78 -27.07 -13.78 24.49
C ASN A 78 -26.42 -12.41 24.25
N PRO A 79 -26.69 -11.39 25.10
CA PRO A 79 -26.17 -10.04 24.90
C PRO A 79 -24.64 -9.96 24.95
N VAL A 80 -23.98 -10.81 25.76
CA VAL A 80 -22.52 -10.85 25.88
C VAL A 80 -21.89 -11.40 24.61
N ILE A 81 -22.46 -12.47 24.03
CA ILE A 81 -21.96 -13.05 22.77
C ILE A 81 -22.15 -12.04 21.64
N ARG A 82 -23.31 -11.38 21.58
CA ARG A 82 -23.61 -10.35 20.59
C ARG A 82 -22.62 -9.18 20.66
N GLU A 83 -22.29 -8.70 21.86
CA GLU A 83 -21.27 -7.65 22.05
C GLU A 83 -19.91 -8.08 21.51
N LYS A 84 -19.48 -9.32 21.79
CA LYS A 84 -18.21 -9.86 21.29
C LYS A 84 -18.19 -10.00 19.78
N LEU A 85 -19.30 -10.40 19.16
CA LEU A 85 -19.42 -10.45 17.69
C LEU A 85 -19.31 -9.07 17.04
N VAL A 86 -19.90 -8.03 17.67
CA VAL A 86 -19.74 -6.64 17.22
C VAL A 86 -18.28 -6.19 17.34
N GLU A 87 -17.61 -6.52 18.45
CA GLU A 87 -16.20 -6.22 18.65
C GLU A 87 -15.31 -6.91 17.61
N MET A 88 -15.56 -8.20 17.34
CA MET A 88 -14.86 -8.97 16.31
C MET A 88 -15.06 -8.36 14.93
N LYS A 89 -16.30 -7.98 14.56
CA LYS A 89 -16.57 -7.29 13.30
C LYS A 89 -15.75 -6.00 13.18
N ARG A 90 -15.73 -5.17 14.23
CA ARG A 90 -14.95 -3.92 14.25
C ARG A 90 -13.45 -4.16 14.04
N LEU A 91 -12.91 -5.19 14.68
CA LEU A 91 -11.50 -5.59 14.52
C LEU A 91 -11.22 -6.09 13.10
N THR A 92 -12.10 -6.90 12.53
CA THR A 92 -12.00 -7.38 11.14
C THR A 92 -12.06 -6.22 10.15
N ASP A 93 -12.98 -5.26 10.33
CA ASP A 93 -13.08 -4.06 9.50
C ASP A 93 -11.82 -3.19 9.58
N THR A 94 -11.26 -3.04 10.78
CA THR A 94 -10.01 -2.31 11.00
C THR A 94 -8.84 -2.98 10.27
N LEU A 95 -8.71 -4.31 10.40
CA LEU A 95 -7.67 -5.08 9.72
C LEU A 95 -7.81 -5.00 8.20
N TYR A 96 -9.04 -5.09 7.69
CA TYR A 96 -9.32 -4.92 6.27
C TYR A 96 -8.87 -3.54 5.79
N SER A 97 -9.25 -2.46 6.48
CA SER A 97 -8.84 -1.09 6.15
C SER A 97 -7.32 -0.88 6.17
N LEU A 98 -6.60 -1.50 7.12
CA LEU A 98 -5.13 -1.45 7.17
C LEU A 98 -4.49 -2.13 5.95
N ILE A 99 -5.03 -3.28 5.55
CA ILE A 99 -4.58 -4.01 4.36
C ILE A 99 -4.87 -3.19 3.09
N GLU A 100 -6.04 -2.57 3.00
CA GLU A 100 -6.39 -1.66 1.89
C GLU A 100 -5.46 -0.45 1.82
N SER A 101 -5.19 0.20 2.95
CA SER A 101 -4.31 1.38 3.01
C SER A 101 -2.87 1.08 2.59
N LEU A 102 -2.42 -0.18 2.79
CA LEU A 102 -1.10 -0.62 2.34
C LEU A 102 -1.00 -0.61 0.80
N LEU A 103 -2.08 -0.97 0.09
CA LEU A 103 -2.19 -0.91 -1.37
C LEU A 103 -2.05 0.51 -1.88
N ASP A 104 -2.81 1.43 -1.29
CA ASP A 104 -2.87 2.82 -1.70
C ASP A 104 -1.48 3.46 -1.68
N ILE A 105 -0.68 3.13 -0.67
CA ILE A 105 0.70 3.60 -0.56
C ILE A 105 1.59 2.98 -1.65
N GLN A 106 1.42 1.70 -1.99
CA GLN A 106 2.22 1.06 -3.05
C GLN A 106 1.85 1.61 -4.43
N GLU A 107 0.56 1.73 -4.76
CA GLU A 107 0.09 2.25 -6.05
C GLU A 107 0.49 3.72 -6.25
N LEU A 108 0.44 4.52 -5.17
CA LEU A 108 0.87 5.92 -5.18
C LEU A 108 2.39 6.03 -5.38
N ARG A 109 3.20 5.22 -4.68
CA ARG A 109 4.67 5.21 -4.84
C ARG A 109 5.12 4.75 -6.23
N ALA A 110 4.39 3.80 -6.82
CA ALA A 110 4.66 3.34 -8.18
C ALA A 110 4.21 4.33 -9.27
N GLY A 111 3.60 5.47 -8.90
CA GLY A 111 2.99 6.41 -9.86
C GLY A 111 1.85 5.80 -10.68
N LYS A 112 1.33 4.64 -10.25
CA LYS A 112 0.32 3.85 -10.97
C LYS A 112 -1.12 4.27 -10.66
N LYS A 113 -1.32 5.10 -9.63
CA LYS A 113 -2.64 5.66 -9.34
C LYS A 113 -2.96 6.76 -10.35
N ILE A 114 -3.47 6.35 -11.49
CA ILE A 114 -4.01 7.26 -12.51
C ILE A 114 -5.33 7.79 -11.94
N LEU A 115 -5.32 9.05 -11.49
CA LEU A 115 -6.56 9.74 -11.13
C LEU A 115 -7.40 9.87 -12.38
N ASN A 116 -8.54 9.17 -12.41
CA ASN A 116 -9.53 9.36 -13.46
C ASN A 116 -10.37 10.58 -13.11
N LEU A 117 -10.01 11.73 -13.67
CA LEU A 117 -10.71 12.98 -13.46
C LEU A 117 -11.96 12.99 -14.34
N GLU A 118 -13.13 12.97 -13.71
CA GLU A 118 -14.43 13.03 -14.36
C GLU A 118 -15.27 14.15 -13.74
N ASP A 119 -16.16 14.75 -14.55
CA ASP A 119 -17.13 15.71 -14.05
C ASP A 119 -18.07 15.01 -13.05
N CYS A 120 -18.12 15.52 -11.81
CA CYS A 120 -18.96 14.94 -10.76
C CYS A 120 -19.96 15.96 -10.20
N GLN A 121 -21.19 15.51 -9.96
CA GLN A 121 -22.19 16.34 -9.27
C GLN A 121 -21.93 16.30 -7.77
N ILE A 122 -21.36 17.38 -7.23
CA ILE A 122 -20.98 17.50 -5.81
C ILE A 122 -22.19 17.24 -4.89
N GLU A 123 -23.38 17.74 -5.23
CA GLU A 123 -24.58 17.51 -4.41
C GLU A 123 -24.96 16.03 -4.32
N GLY A 124 -24.89 15.29 -5.43
CA GLY A 124 -25.18 13.86 -5.47
C GLY A 124 -24.18 13.04 -4.66
N LEU A 125 -22.89 13.39 -4.78
CA LEU A 125 -21.81 12.78 -4.01
C LEU A 125 -21.98 13.03 -2.50
N ILE A 126 -22.31 14.25 -2.10
CA ILE A 126 -22.55 14.57 -0.68
C ILE A 126 -23.77 13.78 -0.16
N LYS A 127 -24.86 13.69 -0.93
CA LYS A 127 -26.03 12.91 -0.54
C LYS A 127 -25.71 11.42 -0.35
N SER A 128 -24.98 10.81 -1.27
CA SER A 128 -24.64 9.38 -1.17
C SER A 128 -23.80 9.09 0.07
N VAL A 129 -22.83 9.95 0.37
CA VAL A 129 -21.99 9.82 1.59
C VAL A 129 -22.84 10.00 2.85
N ILE A 130 -23.77 10.95 2.87
CA ILE A 130 -24.68 11.14 4.00
C ILE A 130 -25.54 9.89 4.21
N GLU A 131 -26.11 9.33 3.15
CA GLU A 131 -26.94 8.11 3.23
C GLU A 131 -26.15 6.90 3.72
N GLU A 132 -24.91 6.73 3.26
CA GLU A 132 -24.02 5.66 3.69
C GLU A 132 -23.64 5.77 5.19
N LEU A 133 -23.38 6.98 5.67
CA LEU A 133 -22.93 7.22 7.05
C LEU A 133 -24.09 7.33 8.05
N LYS A 134 -25.32 7.57 7.59
CA LYS A 134 -26.50 7.74 8.43
C LYS A 134 -26.75 6.59 9.42
N PRO A 135 -26.68 5.29 9.03
CA PRO A 135 -26.88 4.18 9.94
C PRO A 135 -25.84 4.13 11.06
N GLN A 136 -24.59 4.48 10.75
CA GLN A 136 -23.49 4.51 11.72
C GLN A 136 -23.65 5.66 12.72
N ALA A 137 -24.13 6.81 12.24
CA ALA A 137 -24.43 7.97 13.08
C ALA A 137 -25.61 7.71 14.02
N GLU A 138 -26.67 7.06 13.52
CA GLU A 138 -27.83 6.65 14.31
C GLU A 138 -27.46 5.59 15.35
N GLN A 139 -26.60 4.62 14.99
CA GLN A 139 -26.07 3.63 15.91
C GLN A 139 -25.29 4.29 17.07
N LYS A 140 -24.39 5.25 16.79
CA LYS A 140 -23.68 6.00 17.85
C LYS A 140 -24.59 6.82 18.74
N ARG A 141 -25.65 7.42 18.18
CA ARG A 141 -26.63 8.19 18.96
C ARG A 141 -27.43 7.31 19.92
N SER A 142 -27.75 6.08 19.52
CA SER A 142 -28.46 5.12 20.37
C SER A 142 -27.61 4.61 21.55
N ILE A 143 -26.28 4.54 21.40
CA ILE A 143 -25.35 4.11 22.45
C ILE A 143 -25.06 5.25 23.46
N SER A 144 -25.27 6.52 23.08
CA SER A 144 -25.06 7.67 23.96
C SER A 144 -26.27 8.03 24.84
N ASN A 145 -27.42 7.38 24.63
CA ASN A 145 -28.67 7.61 25.38
C ASN A 145 -28.98 6.50 26.41
N VAL A 146 -27.98 5.70 26.78
CA VAL A 146 -27.99 4.73 27.90
C VAL A 146 -26.86 5.09 28.84
#